data_AF-A0A2M7BN54-F1
#
_entry.id   AF-A0A2M7BN54-F1
#
_cell.length_a   1.000
_cell.length_b   1.000
_cell.length_c   1.000
_cell.angle_alpha   90.00
_cell.angle_beta   90.00
_cell.angle_gamma   90.00
#
_symmetry.space_group_name_H-M   'P 1'
#
loop_
_entity.id
_entity.type
_entity.pdbx_description
1 polymer ?
#
loop_
_entity_poly.entity_id
_entity_poly.type
_entity_poly.pdbx_seq_one_letter_code
_entity_poly.pdbx_strand_id
1 'polypeptide(L)' 'MEEAFGRIKTVAAPLNARRHNYPEALRPPCGDSGFCGDCVSPHRSCCNTVIIEGCSRDRERITVIIIGEDPGY' A
#
# COMPACT_ATOMS: atom_id res chain seq x y z
N MET A 1 14.06 -4.20 6.39
CA MET A 1 12.98 -4.86 5.62
C MET A 1 11.71 -4.98 6.46
N GLU A 2 11.80 -5.50 7.70
CA GLU A 2 10.66 -5.55 8.63
C GLU A 2 10.01 -4.19 8.91
N GLU A 3 10.82 -3.14 9.12
CA GLU A 3 10.31 -1.78 9.32
C GLU A 3 9.45 -1.29 8.14
N ALA A 4 9.88 -1.55 6.90
CA ALA A 4 9.12 -1.20 5.72
C ALA A 4 7.78 -1.94 5.66
N PHE A 5 7.77 -3.23 5.98
CA PHE A 5 6.53 -4.00 6.08
C PHE A 5 5.62 -3.50 7.20
N GLY A 6 6.19 -3.19 8.36
CA GLY A 6 5.47 -2.58 9.47
C GLY A 6 4.80 -1.28 9.04
N ARG A 7 5.58 -0.34 8.47
CA ARG A 7 5.08 0.97 8.01
C ARG A 7 3.95 0.84 6.99
N ILE A 8 4.03 -0.09 6.05
CA ILE A 8 2.95 -0.32 5.06
C ILE A 8 1.64 -0.67 5.77
N LYS A 9 1.69 -1.56 6.77
CA LYS A 9 0.50 -2.06 7.46
C LYS A 9 -0.04 -1.09 8.50
N THR A 10 0.81 -0.41 9.25
CA THR A 10 0.38 0.42 10.39
C THR A 10 0.20 1.90 10.06
N VAL A 11 0.86 2.41 9.01
CA VAL A 11 0.85 3.84 8.66
C VAL A 11 0.32 4.06 7.25
N ALA A 12 1.04 3.58 6.23
CA ALA A 12 0.79 4.00 4.85
C ALA A 12 -0.57 3.52 4.34
N ALA A 13 -0.88 2.22 4.45
CA ALA A 13 -2.13 1.70 3.89
C ALA A 13 -3.40 2.22 4.61
N PRO A 14 -3.48 2.25 5.96
CA PRO A 14 -4.65 2.79 6.66
C PRO A 14 -4.87 4.27 6.36
N LEU A 15 -3.82 5.10 6.44
CA LEU A 15 -3.93 6.55 6.21
C LEU A 15 -4.29 6.86 4.76
N ASN A 16 -3.69 6.15 3.79
CA ASN A 16 -4.06 6.32 2.38
C ASN A 16 -5.49 5.85 2.11
N ALA A 17 -5.92 4.71 2.66
CA ALA A 17 -7.28 4.21 2.50
C ALA A 17 -8.34 5.15 3.07
N ARG A 18 -8.02 5.84 4.17
CA ARG A 18 -8.89 6.84 4.79
C ARG A 18 -8.88 8.18 4.05
N ARG A 19 -7.71 8.60 3.55
CA ARG A 19 -7.53 9.86 2.80
C ARG A 19 -8.24 9.81 1.45
N HIS A 20 -8.15 8.69 0.75
CA HIS A 20 -8.86 8.51 -0.50
C HIS A 20 -10.34 8.33 -0.19
N ASN A 21 -11.17 9.24 -0.69
CA ASN A 21 -12.64 9.19 -0.56
C ASN A 21 -13.23 8.08 -1.45
N TYR A 22 -12.81 6.84 -1.23
CA TYR A 22 -13.42 5.68 -1.87
C TYR A 22 -14.89 5.58 -1.45
N PRO A 23 -15.78 5.19 -2.37
CA PRO A 23 -17.10 4.67 -2.00
C PRO A 23 -16.94 3.60 -0.92
N GLU A 24 -17.84 3.55 0.04
CA GLU A 24 -17.75 2.65 1.19
C GLU A 24 -17.56 1.18 0.77
N ALA A 25 -18.23 0.76 -0.30
CA ALA A 25 -18.09 -0.59 -0.87
C ALA A 25 -16.68 -0.92 -1.40
N LEU A 26 -15.85 0.08 -1.72
CA LEU A 26 -14.51 -0.08 -2.27
C LEU A 26 -13.40 0.24 -1.25
N ARG A 27 -13.77 0.66 -0.04
CA ARG A 27 -12.79 1.01 1.00
C ARG A 27 -12.32 -0.28 1.70
N PRO A 28 -11.01 -0.48 1.86
CA PRO A 28 -10.53 -1.60 2.68
C PRO A 28 -10.85 -1.34 4.16
N PRO A 29 -11.03 -2.40 4.98
CA PRO A 29 -11.40 -2.27 6.39
C PRO A 29 -10.50 -1.34 7.23
N CYS A 30 -9.21 -1.27 6.89
CA CYS A 30 -8.26 -0.39 7.57
C CYS A 30 -8.51 1.11 7.34
N GLY A 31 -9.26 1.48 6.29
CA GLY A 31 -9.66 2.87 6.06
C GLY A 31 -10.71 3.36 7.06
N ASP A 32 -11.57 2.46 7.54
CA ASP A 32 -12.59 2.77 8.55
C ASP A 32 -12.06 2.55 9.97
N SER A 33 -11.37 1.42 10.19
CA SER A 33 -10.87 1.06 11.53
C SER A 33 -9.64 1.87 11.94
N GLY A 34 -8.83 2.33 10.98
CA GLY A 34 -7.54 2.97 11.22
C GLY A 34 -6.41 2.00 11.62
N PHE A 35 -6.67 0.70 11.70
CA PHE A 35 -5.68 -0.33 12.05
C PHE A 35 -5.73 -1.52 11.10
N CYS A 36 -4.58 -2.16 10.87
CA CYS A 36 -4.51 -3.34 10.02
C CYS A 36 -4.98 -4.59 10.77
N GLY A 37 -6.03 -5.21 10.27
CA GLY A 37 -6.50 -6.54 10.71
C GLY A 37 -6.06 -7.68 9.78
N ASP A 38 -4.98 -7.49 9.01
CA ASP A 38 -4.52 -8.39 7.95
C ASP A 38 -5.64 -8.96 7.06
N CYS A 39 -6.43 -8.05 6.49
CA CYS A 39 -7.62 -8.44 5.75
C CYS A 39 -7.31 -9.15 4.42
N VAL A 40 -8.26 -9.96 3.97
CA VAL A 40 -8.32 -10.59 2.64
C VAL A 40 -9.32 -9.89 1.70
N SER A 41 -9.64 -8.61 1.97
CA SER A 41 -10.59 -7.83 1.16
C SER A 41 -10.15 -7.78 -0.31
N PRO A 42 -11.08 -7.89 -1.27
CA PRO A 42 -10.78 -7.65 -2.69
C PRO A 42 -10.27 -6.22 -2.95
N HIS A 43 -10.48 -5.30 -2.01
CA HIS A 43 -10.04 -3.91 -2.07
C HIS A 43 -8.78 -3.63 -1.24
N ARG A 44 -8.03 -4.67 -0.85
CA ARG A 44 -6.77 -4.54 -0.11
C ARG A 44 -5.74 -3.77 -0.93
N SER A 45 -5.41 -2.55 -0.51
CA SER A 45 -4.39 -1.70 -1.16
C SER A 45 -2.96 -2.25 -0.99
N CYS A 46 -2.65 -2.89 0.15
CA CYS A 46 -1.34 -3.48 0.45
C CYS A 46 -1.25 -4.97 0.10
N CYS A 47 -1.74 -5.36 -1.09
CA CYS A 47 -1.88 -6.75 -1.51
C CYS A 47 -0.61 -7.39 -2.07
N ASN A 48 0.37 -6.60 -2.52
CA ASN A 48 1.57 -7.11 -3.18
C ASN A 48 2.83 -6.83 -2.35
N THR A 49 3.67 -7.86 -2.23
CA THR A 49 5.05 -7.76 -1.76
C THR A 49 5.84 -8.76 -2.58
N VAL A 50 6.71 -8.26 -3.46
CA VAL A 50 7.37 -9.07 -4.48
C VAL A 50 8.85 -8.72 -4.58
N ILE A 51 9.65 -9.70 -4.98
CA ILE A 51 11.05 -9.51 -5.39
C ILE A 51 11.05 -9.51 -6.92
N ILE A 52 11.62 -8.47 -7.53
CA ILE A 52 11.71 -8.33 -8.98
C ILE A 52 13.16 -8.56 -9.38
N GLU A 53 13.44 -9.71 -10.02
CA GLU A 53 14.80 -10.09 -10.46
C GLU A 53 15.18 -9.49 -11.82
N GLY A 54 14.21 -9.00 -12.59
CA GLY A 54 14.45 -8.46 -13.93
C GLY A 54 13.28 -7.64 -14.46
N CYS A 55 13.55 -6.85 -15.51
CA CYS A 55 12.54 -6.01 -16.14
C CYS A 55 11.65 -6.84 -17.08
N SER A 56 10.33 -6.68 -16.98
CA SER A 56 9.38 -7.30 -17.91
C SER A 56 9.63 -6.84 -19.35
N ARG A 57 9.25 -7.66 -20.34
CA ARG A 57 9.33 -7.30 -21.76
C ARG A 57 8.49 -6.06 -22.10
N ASP A 58 7.48 -5.77 -21.26
CA ASP A 58 6.64 -4.59 -21.36
C ASP A 58 7.40 -3.34 -20.89
N ARG A 59 7.69 -2.45 -21.83
CA ARG A 59 8.27 -1.14 -21.53
C ARG A 59 7.32 -0.36 -20.61
N GLU A 60 7.89 0.40 -19.67
CA GLU A 60 7.17 1.32 -18.77
C GLU A 60 6.25 0.65 -17.72
N ARG A 61 6.29 -0.68 -17.56
CA ARG A 61 5.52 -1.39 -16.53
C ARG A 61 5.83 -0.94 -15.09
N ILE A 62 7.09 -0.61 -14.81
CA ILE A 62 7.57 -0.28 -13.46
C ILE A 62 8.20 1.10 -13.49
N THR A 63 7.67 2.01 -12.68
CA THR A 63 8.29 3.30 -12.37
C THR A 63 8.77 3.28 -10.93
N VAL A 64 10.05 3.53 -10.70
CA VAL A 64 10.64 3.61 -9.36
C VAL A 64 10.83 5.08 -9.00
N ILE A 65 10.20 5.51 -7.90
CA ILE A 65 10.35 6.84 -7.34
C ILE A 65 11.15 6.70 -6.05
N ILE A 66 12.36 7.28 -6.02
CA ILE A 66 13.23 7.29 -4.84
C ILE A 66 13.04 8.64 -4.15
N ILE A 67 12.60 8.60 -2.89
CA ILE A 67 12.38 9.78 -2.06
C ILE A 67 13.52 9.83 -1.04
N GLY A 68 14.31 10.90 -1.07
CA GLY A 68 15.48 11.11 -0.19
C GLY A 68 15.15 11.82 1.14
N GLU A 69 13.88 12.10 1.38
CA GLU A 69 13.35 12.81 2.54
C GLU A 69 12.33 11.97 3.31
N ASP A 70 11.88 12.45 4.49
CA ASP A 70 10.81 11.78 5.21
C ASP A 70 9.51 11.83 4.37
N PRO A 71 8.91 10.68 4.03
CA PRO A 71 7.78 10.66 3.11
C PRO A 71 6.44 11.07 3.76
N GLY A 72 6.43 11.49 5.03
CA GLY A 72 5.21 11.84 5.75
C GLY A 72 4.23 10.65 5.85
N TYR A 73 2.95 10.89 5.48
CA TYR A 73 1.89 9.88 5.38
C TYR A 73 0.77 10.20 4.37
#